data_AF-A0A2U1ZUK2-F1
#
_entry.id   AF-A0A2U1ZUK2-F1
#
_cell.length_a   1.000
_cell.length_b   1.000
_cell.length_c   1.000
_cell.angle_alpha   90.00
_cell.angle_beta   90.00
_cell.angle_gamma   90.00
#
_symmetry.space_group_name_H-M   'P 1'
#
loop_
_entity.id
_entity.type
_entity.pdbx_description
1 polymer ?
#
loop_
_entity_poly.entity_id
_entity_poly.type
_entity_poly.pdbx_seq_one_letter_code
_entity_poly.pdbx_strand_id
1 'polypeptide(L)'
;MRRPAARTLTTLALASLVVGLAGCTPPQGEAADPEETSASPSPSQEQSEGGGETTRPTDEPETDASETDAPEGDGAGAEGADLPFDYVRGLPAGVEAPEDTAGGVGWNEAGDALLVITFGSSSCPLIPEAVRQADSVVEIDLVQTGGAVCTMDFVPTVTTVTGPSELDPLQAVTAQLGELGQVTIPNATTPPSIGWLAAG
;
A
#
# COMPACT_ATOMS: atom_id res chain seq x y z
N MET A 1 37.16 -20.92 -28.99
CA MET A 1 36.53 -20.65 -30.30
C MET A 1 35.63 -19.44 -30.13
N ARG A 2 35.93 -18.32 -30.80
CA ARG A 2 35.20 -17.05 -30.70
C ARG A 2 34.19 -16.96 -31.84
N ARG A 3 32.91 -16.67 -31.56
CA ARG A 3 31.90 -16.31 -32.57
C ARG A 3 31.66 -14.78 -32.51
N PRO A 4 31.59 -14.09 -33.66
CA PRO A 4 31.40 -12.64 -33.70
C PRO A 4 29.94 -12.22 -33.54
N ALA A 5 29.78 -10.98 -33.05
CA ALA A 5 28.54 -10.28 -32.81
C ALA A 5 27.75 -9.93 -34.08
N ALA A 6 26.43 -9.93 -33.99
CA ALA A 6 25.55 -9.20 -34.90
C ALA A 6 24.75 -8.17 -34.08
N ARG A 7 25.19 -6.92 -34.16
CA ARG A 7 24.44 -5.75 -33.69
C ARG A 7 23.47 -5.36 -34.79
N THR A 8 22.17 -5.45 -34.53
CA THR A 8 21.16 -4.85 -35.40
C THR A 8 20.68 -3.58 -34.72
N LEU A 9 21.24 -2.43 -35.14
CA LEU A 9 20.70 -1.11 -34.87
C LEU A 9 19.46 -0.93 -35.75
N THR A 10 18.31 -0.63 -35.15
CA THR A 10 17.15 -0.14 -35.88
C THR A 10 16.66 1.13 -35.20
N THR A 11 17.15 2.25 -35.72
CA THR A 11 16.62 3.61 -35.53
C THR A 11 15.41 3.82 -36.43
N LEU A 12 14.26 4.19 -35.88
CA LEU A 12 13.14 4.84 -36.60
C LEU A 12 12.24 5.49 -35.52
N ALA A 13 12.33 6.79 -35.26
CA ALA A 13 11.81 7.95 -36.00
C ALA A 13 10.65 8.57 -35.19
N LEU A 14 10.90 9.78 -34.67
CA LEU A 14 9.93 10.66 -34.01
C LEU A 14 8.76 10.99 -34.94
N ALA A 15 7.54 11.01 -34.40
CA ALA A 15 6.44 11.80 -34.95
C ALA A 15 5.65 12.42 -33.78
N SER A 16 6.02 13.65 -33.44
CA SER A 16 5.26 14.50 -32.52
C SER A 16 4.02 15.04 -33.25
N LEU A 17 2.82 14.70 -32.79
CA LEU A 17 1.58 15.31 -33.24
C LEU A 17 1.06 16.25 -32.15
N VAL A 18 1.27 17.55 -32.34
CA VAL A 18 0.63 18.61 -31.54
C VAL A 18 -0.72 18.92 -32.19
N VAL A 19 -1.81 18.64 -31.49
CA VAL A 19 -3.15 19.10 -31.87
C VAL A 19 -3.60 20.13 -30.83
N GLY A 20 -3.58 21.41 -31.22
CA GLY A 20 -4.28 22.47 -30.52
C GLY A 20 -5.56 22.80 -31.27
N LEU A 21 -6.68 22.87 -30.55
CA LEU A 21 -7.89 23.56 -31.01
C LEU A 21 -8.51 24.36 -29.88
N ALA A 22 -8.93 25.55 -30.25
CA ALA A 22 -9.36 26.64 -29.41
C ALA A 22 -10.86 26.58 -29.05
N GLY A 23 -11.17 27.15 -27.88
CA GLY A 23 -12.29 28.09 -27.71
C GLY A 23 -13.67 27.52 -27.41
N CYS A 24 -14.23 27.88 -26.25
CA CYS A 24 -15.42 28.76 -26.16
C CYS A 24 -15.74 29.10 -24.69
N THR A 25 -15.75 30.41 -24.40
CA THR A 25 -16.41 31.06 -23.24
C THR A 25 -17.93 31.04 -23.47
N PRO A 26 -18.86 31.03 -22.47
CA PRO A 26 -19.22 32.20 -21.62
C PRO A 26 -19.86 31.78 -20.24
N PRO A 27 -20.72 32.60 -19.56
CA PRO A 27 -20.56 33.95 -19.01
C PRO A 27 -20.73 34.01 -17.46
N GLN A 28 -20.44 35.19 -16.92
CA GLN A 28 -20.65 35.62 -15.53
C GLN A 28 -22.13 35.54 -15.12
N GLY A 29 -22.40 34.85 -14.01
CA GLY A 29 -23.65 34.90 -13.27
C GLY A 29 -23.47 35.75 -12.02
N GLU A 30 -24.00 36.96 -12.07
CA GLU A 30 -24.09 37.90 -10.96
C GLU A 30 -25.46 37.73 -10.26
N ALA A 31 -25.50 38.12 -8.99
CA ALA A 31 -26.67 38.22 -8.08
C ALA A 31 -27.09 36.93 -7.33
N ALA A 32 -26.82 36.90 -6.01
CA ALA A 32 -27.76 37.43 -5.03
C ALA A 32 -27.20 37.28 -3.60
N ASP A 33 -27.13 38.41 -2.92
CA ASP A 33 -27.02 38.53 -1.46
C ASP A 33 -28.31 37.98 -0.79
N PRO A 34 -28.20 37.39 0.40
CA PRO A 34 -29.09 37.88 1.45
C PRO A 34 -28.37 38.21 2.76
N GLU A 35 -28.52 39.47 3.13
CA GLU A 35 -28.42 40.03 4.47
C GLU A 35 -29.31 39.27 5.50
N GLU A 36 -28.76 39.22 6.72
CA GLU A 36 -29.42 39.37 8.02
C GLU A 36 -30.18 38.19 8.68
N THR A 37 -29.63 37.86 9.86
CA THR A 37 -30.30 37.73 11.17
C THR A 37 -31.06 36.44 11.54
N SER A 38 -30.53 35.70 12.51
CA SER A 38 -31.21 35.52 13.81
C SER A 38 -30.41 34.67 14.79
N ALA A 39 -30.09 35.33 15.91
CA ALA A 39 -29.99 34.88 17.29
C ALA A 39 -30.16 33.38 17.64
N SER A 40 -29.24 32.93 18.51
CA SER A 40 -29.34 31.76 19.39
C SER A 40 -30.65 31.66 20.18
N PRO A 41 -31.00 30.47 20.68
CA PRO A 41 -30.62 30.21 22.08
C PRO A 41 -30.04 28.81 22.35
N SER A 42 -29.20 28.78 23.38
CA SER A 42 -28.70 27.60 24.10
C SER A 42 -29.85 26.86 24.82
N PRO A 43 -29.69 25.57 25.12
CA PRO A 43 -29.64 25.25 26.54
C PRO A 43 -28.56 24.25 26.96
N SER A 44 -28.15 24.44 28.21
CA SER A 44 -27.26 23.69 29.08
C SER A 44 -27.60 22.21 29.23
N GLN A 45 -26.55 21.37 29.34
CA GLN A 45 -26.37 20.32 30.36
C GLN A 45 -24.83 20.17 30.53
N GLU A 46 -24.19 20.74 31.54
CA GLU A 46 -24.03 20.24 32.91
C GLU A 46 -23.41 18.82 33.01
N GLN A 47 -22.27 18.77 33.73
CA GLN A 47 -21.54 17.61 34.27
C GLN A 47 -20.50 17.00 33.31
N SER A 48 -19.22 16.84 33.67
CA SER A 48 -18.68 16.46 34.97
C SER A 48 -17.35 17.15 35.30
N GLU A 49 -17.27 17.61 36.54
CA GLU A 49 -16.03 17.90 37.25
C GLU A 49 -15.30 16.57 37.54
N GLY A 50 -14.06 16.45 37.08
CA GLY A 50 -13.15 15.34 37.42
C GLY A 50 -11.85 15.90 37.96
N GLY A 51 -11.90 16.52 39.14
CA GLY A 51 -10.74 17.06 39.83
C GLY A 51 -10.22 16.12 40.91
N GLY A 52 -8.95 15.71 40.76
CA GLY A 52 -8.02 15.41 41.85
C GLY A 52 -8.11 14.02 42.49
N GLU A 53 -7.03 13.23 42.41
CA GLU A 53 -5.97 13.22 43.44
C GLU A 53 -5.12 11.94 43.37
N THR A 54 -3.79 12.14 43.34
CA THR A 54 -2.68 11.32 43.88
C THR A 54 -2.70 9.78 43.71
N THR A 55 -1.73 9.15 43.05
CA THR A 55 -0.39 8.95 43.61
C THR A 55 0.55 8.40 42.54
N ARG A 56 1.79 8.88 42.57
CA ARG A 56 2.96 8.32 41.90
C ARG A 56 3.57 7.23 42.79
N PRO A 57 3.84 6.03 42.27
CA PRO A 57 4.98 5.24 42.73
C PRO A 57 6.13 5.41 41.74
N THR A 58 7.27 5.88 42.26
CA THR A 58 8.56 5.62 41.64
C THR A 58 8.98 4.24 42.10
N ASP A 59 9.07 3.31 41.16
CA ASP A 59 9.90 2.11 41.28
C ASP A 59 10.53 1.87 39.91
N GLU A 60 11.78 2.30 39.79
CA GLU A 60 12.79 1.67 38.94
C GLU A 60 13.85 1.10 39.91
N PRO A 61 14.66 0.11 39.56
CA PRO A 61 14.67 -0.72 38.35
C PRO A 61 14.71 -2.22 38.67
N GLU A 62 14.15 -3.08 37.80
CA GLU A 62 14.66 -4.45 37.69
C GLU A 62 14.99 -4.74 36.23
N THR A 63 16.26 -5.07 36.06
CA THR A 63 16.85 -5.59 34.83
C THR A 63 16.42 -7.05 34.74
N ASP A 64 15.62 -7.37 33.74
CA ASP A 64 15.55 -8.74 33.23
C ASP A 64 15.62 -8.67 31.71
N ALA A 65 16.74 -9.17 31.19
CA ALA A 65 16.87 -9.52 29.80
C ALA A 65 16.00 -10.76 29.58
N SER A 66 14.88 -10.59 28.89
CA SER A 66 14.12 -11.72 28.36
C SER A 66 13.88 -11.49 26.87
N GLU A 67 14.54 -12.39 26.13
CA GLU A 67 14.29 -12.91 24.80
C GLU A 67 13.35 -12.18 23.84
N THR A 68 13.85 -12.09 22.61
CA THR A 68 13.13 -11.89 21.35
C THR A 68 11.80 -12.65 21.33
N ASP A 69 10.73 -11.93 21.60
CA ASP A 69 9.39 -12.31 21.17
C ASP A 69 9.09 -11.47 19.92
N ALA A 70 9.27 -12.07 18.76
CA ALA A 70 8.65 -11.58 17.54
C ALA A 70 7.14 -11.58 17.79
N PRO A 71 6.38 -10.52 17.44
CA PRO A 71 4.94 -10.62 17.56
C PRO A 71 4.47 -11.72 16.60
N GLU A 72 4.11 -12.87 17.15
CA GLU A 72 3.18 -13.80 16.53
C GLU A 72 1.90 -13.00 16.33
N GLY A 73 1.77 -12.38 15.15
CA GLY A 73 0.56 -11.69 14.78
C GLY A 73 -0.57 -12.70 14.82
N ASP A 74 -1.52 -12.53 15.73
CA ASP A 74 -2.83 -13.16 15.71
C ASP A 74 -3.51 -12.80 14.38
N GLY A 75 -3.15 -13.54 13.33
CA GLY A 75 -3.77 -13.46 12.03
C GLY A 75 -5.20 -13.93 12.19
N ALA A 76 -6.12 -12.98 12.32
CA ALA A 76 -7.51 -13.18 11.99
C ALA A 76 -7.58 -13.49 10.48
N GLY A 77 -7.27 -14.74 10.13
CA GLY A 77 -7.47 -15.28 8.80
C GLY A 77 -8.95 -15.10 8.45
N ALA A 78 -9.22 -14.51 7.30
CA ALA A 78 -10.58 -14.44 6.80
C ALA A 78 -11.10 -15.86 6.60
N GLU A 79 -11.90 -16.35 7.54
CA GLU A 79 -12.62 -17.60 7.41
C GLU A 79 -13.66 -17.42 6.28
N GLY A 80 -13.40 -17.98 5.10
CA GLY A 80 -14.43 -18.13 4.06
C GLY A 80 -13.99 -18.02 2.60
N ALA A 81 -12.73 -17.71 2.30
CA ALA A 81 -12.21 -17.78 0.94
C ALA A 81 -11.05 -18.78 0.89
N ASP A 82 -11.12 -19.73 -0.03
CA ASP A 82 -10.03 -20.66 -0.36
C ASP A 82 -8.94 -19.85 -1.09
N LEU A 83 -8.23 -19.02 -0.32
CA LEU A 83 -7.24 -18.09 -0.84
C LEU A 83 -5.91 -18.81 -0.95
N PRO A 84 -5.14 -18.58 -2.02
CA PRO A 84 -3.88 -19.29 -2.23
C PRO A 84 -2.75 -18.81 -1.31
N PHE A 85 -2.94 -17.70 -0.59
CA PHE A 85 -1.90 -17.07 0.22
C PHE A 85 -2.43 -16.57 1.58
N ASP A 86 -1.62 -16.79 2.61
CA ASP A 86 -1.82 -16.17 3.93
C ASP A 86 -1.36 -14.70 3.91
N TYR A 87 -2.06 -13.87 4.68
CA TYR A 87 -1.74 -12.46 4.81
C TYR A 87 -1.76 -12.01 6.27
N VAL A 88 -1.01 -10.95 6.57
CA VAL A 88 -0.87 -10.36 7.90
C VAL A 88 -1.18 -8.86 7.82
N ARG A 89 -1.77 -8.31 8.88
CA ARG A 89 -2.02 -6.87 9.00
C ARG A 89 -0.75 -6.14 9.42
N GLY A 90 -0.56 -4.93 8.90
CA GLY A 90 0.62 -4.12 9.17
C GLY A 90 1.61 -4.10 8.00
N LEU A 91 2.70 -3.36 8.21
CA LEU A 91 3.86 -3.38 7.34
C LEU A 91 4.88 -4.42 7.85
N PRO A 92 5.73 -4.96 6.96
CA PRO A 92 6.90 -5.73 7.38
C PRO A 92 7.80 -4.95 8.35
N ALA A 93 8.53 -5.65 9.21
CA ALA A 93 9.49 -5.02 10.11
C ALA A 93 10.54 -4.21 9.33
N GLY A 94 10.84 -2.99 9.79
CA GLY A 94 11.83 -2.11 9.17
C GLY A 94 11.43 -1.55 7.79
N VAL A 95 10.16 -1.69 7.41
CA VAL A 95 9.59 -1.10 6.20
C VAL A 95 8.66 0.05 6.59
N GLU A 96 8.94 1.23 6.08
CA GLU A 96 8.05 2.39 6.14
C GLU A 96 7.38 2.65 4.79
N ALA A 97 6.07 2.89 4.82
CA ALA A 97 5.31 3.27 3.63
C ALA A 97 5.27 4.80 3.45
N PRO A 98 5.32 5.32 2.21
CA PRO A 98 4.98 6.70 1.93
C PRO A 98 3.53 7.02 2.32
N GLU A 99 3.24 8.27 2.70
CA GLU A 99 1.89 8.68 3.14
C GLU A 99 0.84 8.52 2.02
N ASP A 100 1.21 8.86 0.78
CA ASP A 100 0.31 8.81 -0.39
C ASP A 100 0.64 7.60 -1.29
N THR A 101 0.56 6.39 -0.75
CA THR A 101 0.79 5.15 -1.52
C THR A 101 -0.49 4.35 -1.73
N ALA A 102 -0.66 3.80 -2.95
CA ALA A 102 -1.74 2.86 -3.25
C ALA A 102 -1.40 1.41 -2.88
N GLY A 103 -0.11 1.10 -2.70
CA GLY A 103 0.40 -0.25 -2.49
C GLY A 103 1.87 -0.35 -2.85
N GLY A 104 2.47 -1.51 -2.57
CA GLY A 104 3.87 -1.73 -2.86
C GLY A 104 4.21 -3.20 -3.02
N VAL A 105 5.35 -3.46 -3.64
CA VAL A 105 5.89 -4.81 -3.81
C VAL A 105 7.40 -4.78 -3.63
N GLY A 106 7.92 -5.75 -2.89
CA GLY A 106 9.35 -5.93 -2.67
C GLY A 106 9.70 -7.39 -2.43
N TRP A 107 10.98 -7.68 -2.24
CA TRP A 107 11.43 -8.99 -1.79
C TRP A 107 11.37 -9.07 -0.27
N ASN A 108 11.16 -10.27 0.27
CA ASN A 108 11.45 -10.54 1.68
C ASN A 108 12.97 -10.49 1.94
N GLU A 109 13.36 -10.55 3.21
CA GLU A 109 14.78 -10.45 3.60
C GLU A 109 15.66 -11.56 3.00
N ALA A 110 15.09 -12.76 2.83
CA ALA A 110 15.79 -13.91 2.26
C ALA A 110 15.89 -13.85 0.71
N GLY A 111 15.12 -12.99 0.05
CA GLY A 111 15.09 -12.85 -1.40
C GLY A 111 14.44 -14.03 -2.14
N ASP A 112 13.63 -14.85 -1.46
CA ASP A 112 12.98 -16.04 -2.02
C ASP A 112 11.46 -15.91 -2.15
N ALA A 113 10.88 -14.86 -1.58
CA ALA A 113 9.46 -14.54 -1.70
C ALA A 113 9.22 -13.04 -1.93
N LEU A 114 8.10 -12.71 -2.56
CA LEU A 114 7.64 -11.34 -2.71
C LEU A 114 6.74 -10.96 -1.54
N LEU A 115 6.92 -9.74 -1.04
CA LEU A 115 6.02 -9.08 -0.11
C LEU A 115 5.11 -8.16 -0.91
N VAL A 116 3.85 -8.52 -1.04
CA VAL A 116 2.83 -7.67 -1.66
C VAL A 116 2.10 -6.91 -0.57
N ILE A 117 2.19 -5.59 -0.60
CA ILE A 117 1.60 -4.69 0.38
C ILE A 117 0.46 -3.94 -0.29
N THR A 118 -0.73 -4.09 0.26
CA THR A 118 -1.92 -3.36 -0.15
C THR A 118 -2.45 -2.55 1.01
N PHE A 119 -3.23 -1.52 0.71
CA PHE A 119 -3.96 -0.77 1.70
C PHE A 119 -5.45 -0.88 1.44
N GLY A 120 -6.20 -1.20 2.48
CA GLY A 120 -7.62 -1.52 2.37
C GLY A 120 -8.32 -1.54 3.72
N SER A 121 -9.61 -1.79 3.68
CA SER A 121 -10.43 -1.98 4.87
C SER A 121 -9.89 -3.15 5.72
N SER A 122 -9.86 -3.01 7.06
CA SER A 122 -9.50 -4.15 7.94
C SER A 122 -10.49 -5.32 7.90
N SER A 123 -11.71 -5.12 7.38
CA SER A 123 -12.64 -6.21 7.14
C SER A 123 -12.68 -6.69 5.68
N CYS A 124 -12.09 -5.93 4.75
CA CYS A 124 -12.03 -6.27 3.33
C CYS A 124 -10.66 -5.93 2.71
N PRO A 125 -9.59 -6.66 3.05
CA PRO A 125 -8.29 -6.41 2.44
C PRO A 125 -8.30 -6.84 0.98
N LEU A 126 -7.50 -6.13 0.19
CA LEU A 126 -7.13 -6.52 -1.15
C LEU A 126 -5.89 -7.42 -1.05
N ILE A 127 -5.92 -8.63 -1.59
CA ILE A 127 -4.77 -9.54 -1.51
C ILE A 127 -4.47 -10.15 -2.89
N PRO A 128 -3.26 -10.70 -3.11
CA PRO A 128 -2.95 -11.49 -4.29
C PRO A 128 -3.88 -12.70 -4.44
N GLU A 129 -4.42 -12.87 -5.65
CA GLU A 129 -5.09 -14.09 -6.10
C GLU A 129 -4.14 -14.94 -6.95
N ALA A 130 -3.30 -14.31 -7.77
CA ALA A 130 -2.32 -14.99 -8.60
C ALA A 130 -1.08 -14.14 -8.82
N VAL A 131 0.06 -14.81 -8.99
CA VAL A 131 1.33 -14.18 -9.34
C VAL A 131 1.94 -14.94 -10.51
N ARG A 132 2.25 -14.24 -11.59
CA ARG A 132 2.78 -14.85 -12.82
C ARG A 132 3.73 -13.91 -13.53
N GLN A 133 4.67 -14.48 -14.27
CA GLN A 133 5.53 -13.71 -15.16
C GLN A 133 4.90 -13.62 -16.55
N ALA A 134 4.80 -12.39 -17.06
CA ALA A 134 4.35 -12.08 -18.40
C ALA A 134 5.42 -11.20 -19.08
N ASP A 135 6.16 -11.79 -20.03
CA ASP A 135 7.32 -11.15 -20.65
C ASP A 135 8.33 -10.64 -19.59
N SER A 136 8.56 -9.33 -19.54
CA SER A 136 9.47 -8.66 -18.59
C SER A 136 8.75 -8.07 -17.38
N VAL A 137 7.47 -8.38 -17.18
CA VAL A 137 6.63 -7.85 -16.10
C VAL A 137 6.10 -8.99 -15.23
N VAL A 138 6.13 -8.79 -13.91
CA VAL A 138 5.46 -9.67 -12.96
C VAL A 138 4.03 -9.18 -12.80
N GLU A 139 3.05 -9.97 -13.22
CA GLU A 139 1.63 -9.65 -13.03
C GLU A 139 1.15 -10.27 -11.71
N ILE A 140 0.59 -9.41 -10.86
CA ILE A 140 0.01 -9.76 -9.57
C ILE A 140 -1.46 -9.40 -9.63
N ASP A 141 -2.30 -10.41 -9.80
CA ASP A 141 -3.75 -10.26 -9.83
C ASP A 141 -4.25 -10.13 -8.39
N LEU A 142 -5.15 -9.18 -8.13
CA LEU A 142 -5.63 -8.86 -6.79
C LEU A 142 -7.13 -9.11 -6.65
N VAL A 143 -7.52 -9.63 -5.49
CA VAL A 143 -8.91 -9.88 -5.13
C VAL A 143 -9.24 -9.24 -3.77
N GLN A 144 -10.40 -8.59 -3.68
CA GLN A 144 -10.92 -8.15 -2.40
C GLN A 144 -11.53 -9.33 -1.67
N THR A 145 -11.14 -9.50 -0.41
CA THR A 145 -11.68 -10.56 0.45
C THR A 145 -12.68 -9.99 1.45
N GLY A 146 -13.37 -10.86 2.18
CA GLY A 146 -14.39 -10.46 3.15
C GLY A 146 -15.81 -10.44 2.56
N GLY A 147 -16.69 -9.67 3.20
CA GLY A 147 -18.11 -9.59 2.85
C GLY A 147 -18.47 -8.34 2.05
N ALA A 148 -19.77 -8.20 1.74
CA ALA A 148 -20.29 -7.04 1.01
C ALA A 148 -20.21 -5.70 1.78
N VAL A 149 -19.88 -5.75 3.07
CA VAL A 149 -19.80 -4.57 3.94
C VAL A 149 -18.39 -4.48 4.51
N CYS A 150 -17.74 -3.35 4.22
CA CYS A 150 -16.38 -3.07 4.65
C CYS A 150 -16.34 -1.97 5.71
N THR A 151 -15.43 -2.08 6.66
CA THR A 151 -15.14 -1.01 7.63
C THR A 151 -14.37 0.14 6.96
N MET A 152 -14.38 1.33 7.57
CA MET A 152 -13.75 2.53 7.02
C MET A 152 -12.27 2.68 7.36
N ASP A 153 -11.72 1.84 8.21
CA ASP A 153 -10.33 1.94 8.63
C ASP A 153 -9.40 1.35 7.57
N PHE A 154 -8.44 2.17 7.15
CA PHE A 154 -7.51 1.85 6.08
C PHE A 154 -6.18 1.43 6.69
N VAL A 155 -5.83 0.15 6.56
CA VAL A 155 -4.63 -0.41 7.16
C VAL A 155 -3.82 -1.18 6.13
N PRO A 156 -2.48 -1.16 6.24
CA PRO A 156 -1.63 -1.99 5.40
C PRO A 156 -1.90 -3.47 5.67
N THR A 157 -1.83 -4.25 4.61
CA THR A 157 -1.91 -5.71 4.65
C THR A 157 -0.77 -6.25 3.80
N VAL A 158 0.05 -7.12 4.37
CA VAL A 158 1.13 -7.78 3.66
C VAL A 158 0.75 -9.23 3.38
N THR A 159 0.91 -9.64 2.12
CA THR A 159 0.83 -11.04 1.71
C THR A 159 2.21 -11.48 1.26
N THR A 160 2.69 -12.60 1.80
CA THR A 160 3.93 -13.22 1.32
C THR A 160 3.58 -14.22 0.23
N VAL A 161 4.10 -14.01 -0.98
CA VAL A 161 3.79 -14.86 -2.14
C VAL A 161 5.06 -15.43 -2.72
N THR A 162 5.01 -16.71 -3.09
CA THR A 162 6.10 -17.32 -3.86
C THR A 162 6.16 -16.63 -5.23
N GLY A 163 7.30 -15.99 -5.51
CA GLY A 163 7.53 -15.36 -6.80
C GLY A 163 7.72 -16.40 -7.92
N PRO A 164 7.54 -16.00 -9.19
CA PRO A 164 7.95 -16.82 -10.33
C PRO A 164 9.41 -17.23 -10.21
N SER A 165 9.72 -18.51 -10.44
CA SER A 165 11.07 -19.07 -10.26
C SER A 165 12.14 -18.48 -11.18
N GLU A 166 11.75 -17.71 -12.20
CA GLU A 166 12.66 -17.10 -13.17
C GLU A 166 13.13 -15.69 -12.73
N LEU A 167 12.60 -15.15 -11.63
CA LEU A 167 13.00 -13.85 -11.12
C LEU A 167 14.33 -13.94 -10.36
N ASP A 168 15.25 -13.02 -10.67
CA ASP A 168 16.50 -12.83 -9.95
C ASP A 168 16.31 -11.74 -8.86
N PRO A 169 16.38 -12.08 -7.56
CA PRO A 169 16.22 -11.10 -6.49
C PRO A 169 17.35 -10.06 -6.46
N LEU A 170 18.45 -10.27 -7.20
CA LEU A 170 19.55 -9.32 -7.29
C LEU A 170 19.34 -8.25 -8.37
N GLN A 171 18.24 -8.31 -9.11
CA GLN A 171 17.91 -7.36 -10.17
C GLN A 171 16.57 -6.68 -9.89
N ALA A 172 16.49 -5.40 -10.28
CA ALA A 172 15.21 -4.71 -10.25
C ALA A 172 14.30 -5.24 -11.37
N VAL A 173 13.02 -5.48 -11.05
CA VAL A 173 12.03 -6.00 -11.99
C VAL A 173 10.75 -5.17 -11.93
N THR A 174 10.06 -5.02 -13.05
CA THR A 174 8.78 -4.34 -13.11
C THR A 174 7.65 -5.30 -12.74
N ALA A 175 6.70 -4.82 -11.94
CA ALA A 175 5.49 -5.56 -11.60
C ALA A 175 4.24 -4.72 -11.87
N GLN A 176 3.18 -5.37 -12.34
CA GLN A 176 1.84 -4.81 -12.45
C GLN A 176 1.02 -5.34 -11.27
N LEU A 177 0.56 -4.44 -10.40
CA LEU A 177 -0.17 -4.76 -9.19
C LEU A 177 -1.68 -4.54 -9.44
N GLY A 178 -2.33 -5.52 -10.07
CA GLY A 178 -3.72 -5.45 -10.50
C GLY A 178 -4.06 -4.13 -11.21
N GLU A 179 -5.18 -3.53 -10.83
CA GLU A 179 -5.61 -2.22 -11.31
C GLU A 179 -4.93 -1.04 -10.58
N LEU A 180 -4.13 -1.30 -9.53
CA LEU A 180 -3.47 -0.23 -8.77
C LEU A 180 -2.36 0.44 -9.58
N GLY A 181 -1.69 -0.30 -10.45
CA GLY A 181 -0.69 0.24 -11.36
C GLY A 181 0.63 -0.54 -11.39
N GLN A 182 1.60 0.05 -12.09
CA GLN A 182 2.91 -0.56 -12.31
C GLN A 182 3.96 0.00 -11.36
N VAL A 183 4.74 -0.89 -10.75
CA VAL A 183 5.78 -0.56 -9.78
C VAL A 183 7.09 -1.27 -10.11
N THR A 184 8.22 -0.69 -9.73
CA THR A 184 9.52 -1.36 -9.81
C THR A 184 9.79 -2.05 -8.48
N ILE A 185 9.90 -3.38 -8.50
CA ILE A 185 10.42 -4.18 -7.40
C ILE A 185 11.94 -3.95 -7.36
N PRO A 186 12.49 -3.34 -6.29
CA PRO A 186 13.94 -3.17 -6.14
C PRO A 186 14.61 -4.54 -5.91
N ASN A 187 15.95 -4.58 -6.00
CA ASN A 187 16.68 -5.79 -5.59
C ASN A 187 16.46 -6.07 -4.10
N ALA A 188 16.53 -7.34 -3.71
CA ALA A 188 16.44 -7.77 -2.32
C ALA A 188 17.55 -7.13 -1.46
N THR A 189 17.18 -6.70 -0.27
CA THR A 189 18.05 -6.10 0.75
C THR A 189 17.57 -6.48 2.15
N THR A 190 18.40 -6.22 3.16
CA THR A 190 18.02 -6.30 4.57
C THR A 190 18.27 -4.93 5.22
N PRO A 191 17.25 -4.21 5.73
CA PRO A 191 15.82 -4.58 5.71
C PRO A 191 15.24 -4.64 4.28
N PRO A 192 14.05 -5.24 4.10
CA PRO A 192 13.38 -5.32 2.80
C PRO A 192 13.25 -3.94 2.15
N SER A 193 13.59 -3.86 0.87
CA SER A 193 13.29 -2.67 0.06
C SER A 193 11.99 -2.90 -0.71
N ILE A 194 11.08 -1.93 -0.66
CA ILE A 194 9.77 -1.99 -1.32
C ILE A 194 9.70 -0.92 -2.41
N GLY A 195 9.22 -1.32 -3.59
CA GLY A 195 8.76 -0.38 -4.60
C GLY A 195 7.35 0.08 -4.27
N TRP A 196 7.11 1.38 -4.28
CA TRP A 196 5.81 1.97 -3.91
C TRP A 196 5.09 2.56 -5.13
N LEU A 197 3.78 2.32 -5.21
CA LEU A 197 2.87 3.01 -6.12
C LEU A 197 2.41 4.31 -5.48
N ALA A 198 2.38 5.40 -6.23
CA ALA A 198 1.71 6.62 -5.78
C ALA A 198 0.19 6.39 -5.75
N ALA A 199 -0.49 6.99 -4.76
CA ALA A 199 -1.93 7.14 -4.80
C ALA A 199 -2.32 8.11 -5.94
N GLY A 200 -3.27 7.70 -6.78
CA GLY A 200 -3.75 8.46 -7.94
C GLY A 200 -4.93 9.37 -7.64
#